data_AF-A0A4Q9B6U8-F1
#
_entry.id   AF-A0A4Q9B6U8-F1
#
_cell.length_a   1.000
_cell.length_b   1.000
_cell.length_c   1.000
_cell.angle_alpha   90.00
_cell.angle_beta   90.00
_cell.angle_gamma   90.00
#
_symmetry.space_group_name_H-M   'P 1'
#
loop_
_entity.id
_entity.type
_entity.pdbx_description
1 polymer ?
#
loop_
_entity_poly.entity_id
_entity_poly.type
_entity_poly.pdbx_seq_one_letter_code
_entity_poly.pdbx_strand_id
1 'polypeptide(L)'
;MEVEIRRARHALYLRLAAAHAGPLGPALLGRPELAPRYQEAYAACGGAEGLPCAGVGGEPRVCVVRRLERLARSALRGGKRRREQERAVVEGLLVCLEHLTREFPPEFGPLLEATRAHLERDLRYLRGEASHPEEALAP
;
A
#
# COMPACT_ATOMS: atom_id res chain seq x y z
N MET A 1 -5.63 18.70 -14.47
CA MET A 1 -6.56 17.73 -13.87
C MET A 1 -6.07 16.28 -13.92
N GLU A 2 -6.09 15.57 -15.06
CA GLU A 2 -5.66 14.15 -15.12
C GLU A 2 -4.15 13.94 -14.80
N VAL A 3 -3.28 14.84 -15.27
CA VAL A 3 -1.84 14.79 -14.98
C VAL A 3 -1.55 14.98 -13.48
N GLU A 4 -2.31 15.85 -12.81
CA GLU A 4 -2.16 16.10 -11.37
C GLU A 4 -2.61 14.89 -10.56
N ILE A 5 -3.73 14.26 -10.92
CA ILE A 5 -4.17 13.00 -10.31
C ILE A 5 -3.07 11.95 -10.43
N ARG A 6 -2.48 11.77 -11.61
CA ARG A 6 -1.39 10.79 -11.83
C ARG A 6 -0.18 11.07 -10.96
N ARG A 7 0.23 12.34 -10.84
CA ARG A 7 1.36 12.75 -9.99
C ARG A 7 1.05 12.55 -8.51
N ALA A 8 -0.15 12.87 -8.08
CA ALA A 8 -0.58 12.71 -6.70
C ALA A 8 -0.65 11.22 -6.30
N ARG A 9 -1.24 10.36 -7.16
CA ARG A 9 -1.22 8.89 -6.97
C ARG A 9 0.20 8.34 -6.93
N HIS A 10 1.07 8.79 -7.85
CA HIS A 10 2.48 8.42 -7.84
C HIS A 10 3.15 8.77 -6.50
N ALA A 11 2.99 10.01 -6.02
CA ALA A 11 3.54 10.46 -4.76
C ALA A 11 2.96 9.69 -3.56
N LEU A 12 1.66 9.42 -3.57
CA LEU A 12 0.99 8.61 -2.54
C LEU A 12 1.65 7.23 -2.44
N TYR A 13 1.74 6.48 -3.54
CA TYR A 13 2.33 5.15 -3.52
C TYR A 13 3.80 5.14 -3.08
N LEU A 14 4.59 6.17 -3.43
CA LEU A 14 5.95 6.30 -2.92
C LEU A 14 5.99 6.56 -1.41
N ARG A 15 5.09 7.39 -0.87
CA ARG A 15 4.99 7.61 0.58
C ARG A 15 4.61 6.33 1.31
N LEU A 16 3.63 5.59 0.80
CA LEU A 16 3.26 4.30 1.36
C LEU A 16 4.44 3.31 1.28
N ALA A 17 5.14 3.25 0.15
CA ALA A 17 6.33 2.41 0.02
C ALA A 17 7.39 2.76 1.07
N ALA A 18 7.66 4.05 1.27
CA ALA A 18 8.61 4.54 2.28
C ALA A 18 8.16 4.18 3.71
N ALA A 19 6.86 4.24 4.01
CA ALA A 19 6.31 3.85 5.31
C ALA A 19 6.55 2.36 5.63
N HIS A 20 6.69 1.52 4.60
CA HIS A 20 6.93 0.08 4.72
C HIS A 20 8.36 -0.36 4.37
N ALA A 21 9.28 0.55 4.04
CA ALA A 21 10.60 0.21 3.52
C ALA A 21 11.68 0.00 4.60
N GLY A 22 11.43 0.45 5.83
CA GLY A 22 12.44 0.37 6.88
C GLY A 22 11.96 0.91 8.23
N PRO A 23 12.85 0.87 9.24
CA PRO A 23 12.54 1.30 10.61
C PRO A 23 12.16 2.78 10.71
N LEU A 24 12.56 3.62 9.75
CA LEU A 24 12.17 5.03 9.68
C LEU A 24 10.76 5.23 9.14
N GLY A 25 10.16 4.23 8.49
CA GLY A 25 8.82 4.30 7.91
C GLY A 25 7.74 4.62 8.94
N PRO A 26 7.65 3.89 10.07
CA PRO A 26 6.73 4.22 11.16
C PRO A 26 6.88 5.65 11.71
N ALA A 27 8.10 6.20 11.73
CA ALA A 27 8.34 7.58 12.17
C ALA A 27 7.67 8.62 11.26
N LEU A 28 7.58 8.35 9.94
CA LEU A 28 6.84 9.22 9.00
C LEU A 28 5.33 9.28 9.31
N LEU A 29 4.81 8.30 10.05
CA LEU A 29 3.43 8.27 10.53
C LEU A 29 3.30 8.65 12.02
N GLY A 30 4.34 9.26 12.59
CA GLY A 30 4.32 9.72 13.98
C GLY A 30 4.49 8.62 15.02
N ARG A 31 5.03 7.46 14.63
CA ARG A 31 5.27 6.30 15.51
C ARG A 31 6.75 5.87 15.53
N PRO A 32 7.70 6.76 15.87
CA PRO A 32 9.13 6.44 15.89
C PRO A 32 9.49 5.31 16.86
N GLU A 33 8.70 5.10 17.91
CA GLU A 33 8.87 4.03 18.89
C GLU A 33 8.76 2.62 18.30
N LEU A 34 8.18 2.47 17.11
CA LEU A 34 8.06 1.18 16.41
C LEU A 34 9.31 0.83 15.59
N ALA A 35 10.24 1.77 15.40
CA ALA A 35 11.46 1.55 14.63
C ALA A 35 12.27 0.32 15.07
N PRO A 36 12.48 0.06 16.38
CA PRO A 36 13.23 -1.12 16.85
C PRO A 36 12.51 -2.44 16.54
N ARG A 37 11.17 -2.42 16.52
CA ARG A 37 10.33 -3.60 16.27
C ARG A 37 10.06 -3.86 14.80
N TYR A 38 10.54 -2.99 13.91
CA TYR A 38 10.35 -3.14 12.47
C TYR A 38 10.88 -4.47 11.96
N GLN A 39 12.07 -4.89 12.43
CA GLN A 39 12.67 -6.15 11.98
C GLN A 39 11.82 -7.36 12.38
N GLU A 40 11.22 -7.34 13.56
CA GLU A 40 10.31 -8.37 14.06
C GLU A 40 9.06 -8.45 13.17
N ALA A 41 8.35 -7.33 13.00
CA ALA A 41 7.11 -7.30 12.23
C ALA A 41 7.31 -7.64 10.75
N TYR A 42 8.41 -7.19 10.13
CA TYR A 42 8.67 -7.37 8.70
C TYR A 42 9.60 -8.56 8.38
N ALA A 43 9.93 -9.41 9.36
CA ALA A 43 10.85 -10.54 9.17
C ALA A 43 10.30 -11.59 8.20
N ALA A 44 9.04 -11.97 8.39
CA ALA A 44 8.39 -13.02 7.60
C ALA A 44 6.87 -12.83 7.61
N CYS A 45 6.21 -13.46 6.63
CA CYS A 45 4.77 -13.53 6.50
C CYS A 45 4.39 -14.90 5.93
N GLY A 46 3.32 -15.52 6.41
CA GLY A 46 2.84 -16.84 5.93
C GLY A 46 2.20 -16.79 4.54
N GLY A 47 1.88 -15.58 4.07
CA GLY A 47 1.26 -15.32 2.78
C GLY A 47 -0.26 -15.34 2.89
N ALA A 48 -0.89 -14.29 2.36
CA ALA A 48 -2.34 -14.14 2.45
C ALA A 48 -3.08 -15.15 1.56
N GLU A 49 -4.14 -15.74 2.12
CA GLU A 49 -5.07 -16.61 1.38
C GLU A 49 -5.65 -15.88 0.15
N GLY A 50 -5.80 -16.61 -0.96
CA GLY A 50 -6.26 -16.03 -2.23
C GLY A 50 -5.21 -15.23 -3.01
N LEU A 51 -4.00 -15.01 -2.47
CA LEU A 51 -2.88 -14.46 -3.20
C LEU A 51 -1.89 -15.55 -3.65
N PRO A 52 -1.09 -15.31 -4.71
CA PRO A 52 -0.09 -16.28 -5.17
C PRO A 52 0.98 -16.69 -4.14
N CYS A 53 1.11 -15.94 -3.05
CA CYS A 53 2.07 -16.23 -1.98
C CYS A 53 1.48 -17.07 -0.84
N ALA A 54 0.19 -17.45 -0.89
CA ALA A 54 -0.44 -18.27 0.14
C ALA A 54 0.33 -19.56 0.39
N GLY A 55 0.72 -19.82 1.65
CA GLY A 55 1.43 -21.03 2.07
C GLY A 55 2.92 -21.08 1.69
N VAL A 56 3.43 -20.14 0.89
CA VAL A 56 4.86 -19.98 0.60
C VAL A 56 5.46 -18.84 1.41
N GLY A 57 4.69 -17.76 1.58
CA GLY A 57 5.10 -16.62 2.38
C GLY A 57 6.17 -15.75 1.73
N GLY A 58 6.89 -15.01 2.57
CA GLY A 58 8.02 -14.16 2.18
C GLY A 58 8.24 -13.01 3.15
N GLU A 59 8.98 -11.99 2.70
CA GLU A 59 9.27 -10.81 3.52
C GLU A 59 8.39 -9.61 3.09
N PRO A 60 7.51 -9.09 3.98
CA PRO A 60 6.67 -7.94 3.67
C PRO A 60 7.46 -6.72 3.21
N ARG A 61 8.64 -6.48 3.79
CA ARG A 61 9.55 -5.37 3.43
C ARG A 61 10.02 -5.42 1.98
N VAL A 62 9.96 -6.59 1.34
CA VAL A 62 10.29 -6.76 -0.07
C VAL A 62 9.01 -6.71 -0.91
N CYS A 63 8.00 -7.51 -0.56
CA CYS A 63 6.85 -7.71 -1.44
C CYS A 63 5.89 -6.51 -1.45
N VAL A 64 5.56 -5.93 -0.29
CA VAL A 64 4.64 -4.78 -0.17
C VAL A 64 5.27 -3.56 -0.82
N VAL A 65 6.52 -3.27 -0.47
CA VAL A 65 7.28 -2.12 -1.00
C VAL A 65 7.38 -2.20 -2.53
N ARG A 66 7.80 -3.34 -3.09
CA ARG A 66 7.91 -3.50 -4.56
C ARG A 66 6.58 -3.35 -5.27
N ARG A 67 5.46 -3.82 -4.68
CA ARG A 67 4.12 -3.64 -5.26
C ARG A 67 3.70 -2.17 -5.26
N LEU A 68 3.96 -1.44 -4.17
CA LEU A 68 3.69 -0.01 -4.07
C LEU A 68 4.55 0.80 -5.05
N GLU A 69 5.85 0.52 -5.15
CA GLU A 69 6.72 1.16 -6.15
C GLU A 69 6.28 0.88 -7.60
N ARG A 70 5.82 -0.35 -7.88
CA ARG A 70 5.26 -0.71 -9.18
C ARG A 70 4.02 0.12 -9.48
N LEU A 71 3.11 0.27 -8.51
CA LEU A 71 1.94 1.14 -8.64
C LEU A 71 2.34 2.60 -8.87
N ALA A 72 3.32 3.11 -8.13
CA ALA A 72 3.85 4.46 -8.32
C ALA A 72 4.33 4.69 -9.76
N ARG A 73 5.13 3.77 -10.31
CA ARG A 73 5.60 3.85 -11.70
C ARG A 73 4.47 3.72 -12.72
N SER A 74 3.46 2.89 -12.43
CA SER A 74 2.31 2.70 -13.32
C SER A 74 1.42 3.94 -13.38
N ALA A 75 1.16 4.58 -12.23
CA ALA A 75 0.26 5.72 -12.11
C ALA A 75 0.61 6.89 -13.03
N LEU A 76 1.90 7.13 -13.28
CA LEU A 76 2.37 8.20 -14.18
C LEU A 76 1.99 7.97 -15.65
N ARG A 77 1.81 6.71 -16.07
CA ARG A 77 1.55 6.36 -17.48
C ARG A 77 0.08 6.51 -17.84
N GLY A 78 -0.81 6.18 -16.91
CA GLY A 78 -2.27 6.20 -17.11
C GLY A 78 -2.77 5.24 -18.20
N GLY A 79 -4.03 5.42 -18.61
CA GLY A 79 -4.70 4.61 -19.63
C GLY A 79 -5.61 3.52 -19.06
N LYS A 80 -6.71 3.20 -19.78
CA LYS A 80 -7.78 2.31 -19.30
C LYS A 80 -7.25 0.93 -18.88
N ARG A 81 -6.49 0.27 -19.76
CA ARG A 81 -5.91 -1.06 -19.49
C ARG A 81 -4.93 -1.04 -18.30
N ARG A 82 -4.19 0.05 -18.11
CA ARG A 82 -3.26 0.19 -16.98
C ARG A 82 -4.01 0.39 -15.67
N ARG A 83 -5.05 1.23 -15.66
CA ARG A 83 -5.91 1.42 -14.49
C ARG A 83 -6.58 0.12 -14.04
N GLU A 84 -7.00 -0.72 -14.98
CA GLU A 84 -7.53 -2.05 -14.64
C GLU A 84 -6.48 -2.99 -14.04
N GLN A 85 -5.24 -2.95 -14.54
CA GLN A 85 -4.12 -3.68 -13.93
C GLN A 85 -3.78 -3.14 -12.53
N GLU A 86 -3.76 -1.82 -12.36
CA GLU A 86 -3.55 -1.16 -11.07
C GLU A 86 -4.63 -1.56 -10.08
N ARG A 87 -5.91 -1.60 -10.51
CA ARG A 87 -7.05 -2.03 -9.69
C ARG A 87 -6.80 -3.42 -9.10
N ALA A 88 -6.43 -4.39 -9.93
CA ALA A 88 -6.17 -5.75 -9.48
C ALA A 88 -5.00 -5.82 -8.47
N VAL A 89 -3.96 -5.00 -8.65
CA VAL A 89 -2.84 -4.93 -7.69
C VAL A 89 -3.27 -4.28 -6.38
N VAL A 90 -4.08 -3.21 -6.42
CA VAL A 90 -4.62 -2.56 -5.23
C VAL A 90 -5.53 -3.50 -4.45
N GLU A 91 -6.44 -4.21 -5.13
CA GLU A 91 -7.29 -5.23 -4.50
C GLU A 91 -6.47 -6.33 -3.83
N GLY A 92 -5.42 -6.83 -4.50
CA GLY A 92 -4.51 -7.81 -3.89
C GLY A 92 -3.68 -7.25 -2.73
N LEU A 93 -3.34 -5.96 -2.73
CA LEU A 93 -2.69 -5.30 -1.59
C LEU A 93 -3.65 -5.14 -0.41
N LEU A 94 -4.94 -4.87 -0.63
CA LEU A 94 -5.92 -4.79 0.45
C LEU A 94 -6.07 -6.15 1.17
N VAL A 95 -6.15 -7.25 0.41
CA VAL A 95 -6.12 -8.60 0.99
C VAL A 95 -4.83 -8.86 1.77
N CYS A 96 -3.70 -8.41 1.23
CA CYS A 96 -2.41 -8.52 1.90
C CYS A 96 -2.39 -7.75 3.23
N LEU A 97 -2.86 -6.50 3.26
CA LEU A 97 -2.84 -5.69 4.48
C LEU A 97 -3.75 -6.26 5.55
N GLU A 98 -4.93 -6.77 5.19
CA GLU A 98 -5.83 -7.47 6.12
C GLU A 98 -5.15 -8.68 6.77
N HIS A 99 -4.39 -9.45 5.98
CA HIS A 99 -3.61 -10.56 6.50
C HIS A 99 -2.48 -10.08 7.43
N LEU A 100 -1.74 -9.03 7.05
CA LEU A 100 -0.67 -8.48 7.88
C LEU A 100 -1.20 -7.90 9.19
N THR A 101 -2.43 -7.38 9.24
CA THR A 101 -3.05 -6.92 10.50
C THR A 101 -3.21 -8.06 11.51
N ARG A 102 -3.31 -9.31 11.05
CA ARG A 102 -3.42 -10.50 11.90
C ARG A 102 -2.06 -11.08 12.30
N GLU A 103 -1.04 -10.89 11.46
CA GLU A 103 0.31 -11.42 11.70
C GLU A 103 1.23 -10.44 12.44
N PHE A 104 1.06 -9.14 12.22
CA PHE A 104 1.93 -8.13 12.80
C PHE A 104 1.60 -7.88 14.28
N PRO A 105 2.58 -7.41 15.06
CA PRO A 105 2.30 -6.88 16.39
C PRO A 105 1.22 -5.77 16.33
N PRO A 106 0.25 -5.73 17.26
CA PRO A 106 -0.87 -4.79 17.22
C PRO A 106 -0.46 -3.32 17.13
N GLU A 107 0.74 -2.98 17.60
CA GLU A 107 1.27 -1.63 17.57
C GLU A 107 1.52 -1.11 16.14
N PHE A 108 1.67 -2.01 15.15
CA PHE A 108 1.72 -1.66 13.73
C PHE A 108 0.33 -1.49 13.08
N GLY A 109 -0.75 -1.81 13.79
CA GLY A 109 -2.13 -1.66 13.31
C GLY A 109 -2.42 -0.29 12.67
N PRO A 110 -2.09 0.83 13.33
CA PRO A 110 -2.32 2.17 12.77
C PRO A 110 -1.60 2.43 11.43
N LEU A 111 -0.38 1.88 11.23
CA LEU A 111 0.33 1.97 9.95
C LEU A 111 -0.43 1.19 8.87
N LEU A 112 -0.86 -0.04 9.18
CA LEU A 112 -1.58 -0.89 8.24
C LEU A 112 -2.96 -0.31 7.87
N GLU A 113 -3.68 0.24 8.86
CA GLU A 113 -4.97 0.91 8.68
C GLU A 113 -4.84 2.18 7.84
N ALA A 114 -3.84 3.02 8.10
CA ALA A 114 -3.58 4.21 7.30
C ALA A 114 -3.28 3.85 5.83
N THR A 115 -2.40 2.87 5.60
CA THR A 115 -2.12 2.37 4.25
C THR A 115 -3.37 1.80 3.59
N ARG A 116 -4.17 1.01 4.32
CA ARG A 116 -5.43 0.45 3.81
C ARG A 116 -6.41 1.55 3.39
N ALA A 117 -6.61 2.56 4.23
CA ALA A 117 -7.52 3.67 3.94
C ALA A 117 -7.11 4.44 2.67
N HIS A 118 -5.81 4.66 2.46
CA HIS A 118 -5.31 5.26 1.21
C HIS A 118 -5.57 4.38 -0.02
N LEU A 119 -5.35 3.06 0.10
CA LEU A 119 -5.61 2.13 -0.99
C LEU A 119 -7.10 2.00 -1.32
N GLU A 120 -7.99 2.00 -0.32
CA GLU A 120 -9.44 1.98 -0.53
C GLU A 120 -9.93 3.25 -1.23
N ARG A 121 -9.41 4.41 -0.85
CA ARG A 121 -9.69 5.68 -1.53
C ARG A 121 -9.26 5.63 -3.01
N ASP A 122 -8.04 5.16 -3.27
CA ASP A 122 -7.54 5.03 -4.64
C ASP A 122 -8.32 3.97 -5.46
N LEU A 123 -8.78 2.90 -4.82
CA LEU A 123 -9.58 1.87 -5.46
C LEU A 123 -10.92 2.41 -5.98
N ARG A 124 -11.59 3.29 -5.22
CA ARG A 124 -12.81 3.98 -5.69
C ARG A 124 -12.54 4.79 -6.95
N TYR A 125 -11.43 5.51 -7.00
CA TYR A 125 -11.00 6.22 -8.21
C TYR A 125 -10.75 5.24 -9.38
N LEU A 126 -10.05 4.14 -9.14
CA LEU A 126 -9.76 3.12 -10.17
C LEU A 126 -11.01 2.41 -10.70
N ARG A 127 -12.07 2.32 -9.90
CA ARG A 127 -13.39 1.81 -10.31
C ARG A 127 -14.23 2.84 -11.05
N GLY A 128 -13.82 4.11 -11.06
CA GLY A 128 -14.59 5.21 -11.63
C GLY A 128 -15.73 5.71 -10.73
N GLU A 129 -15.71 5.33 -9.45
CA GLU A 129 -16.71 5.72 -8.43
C GLU A 129 -16.43 7.11 -7.85
N ALA A 130 -15.18 7.58 -7.92
CA ALA A 130 -14.78 8.91 -7.50
C ALA A 130 -14.32 9.75 -8.71
N SER A 131 -15.06 10.82 -9.00
CA SER A 131 -14.84 11.71 -10.15
C SER A 131 -13.93 12.90 -9.84
N HIS A 132 -13.78 13.26 -8.56
CA HIS A 132 -13.01 14.44 -8.14
C HIS A 132 -11.67 14.09 -7.49
N PRO A 133 -10.56 14.78 -7.88
CA PRO A 133 -9.22 14.57 -7.34
C PRO A 133 -9.13 14.74 -5.82
N GLU A 134 -9.95 15.62 -5.26
CA GLU A 134 -9.90 16.03 -3.85
C GLU A 134 -10.47 14.96 -2.91
N GLU A 135 -11.48 14.19 -3.33
CA GLU A 135 -12.05 13.09 -2.55
C GLU A 135 -11.19 11.82 -2.57
N ALA A 136 -10.41 11.62 -3.65
CA ALA A 136 -9.56 10.45 -3.83
C ALA A 136 -8.22 10.56 -3.11
N LEU A 137 -7.72 11.78 -2.88
CA LEU A 137 -6.34 12.05 -2.46
C LEU A 137 -6.20 13.07 -1.30
N ALA A 138 -7.31 13.45 -0.65
CA ALA A 138 -7.25 14.21 0.61
C ALA A 138 -6.28 13.52 1.60
N PRO A 139 -5.53 14.28 2.43
CA PRO A 139 -4.69 13.69 3.46
C PRO A 139 -5.49 12.70 4.33
#